data_AF-A0A9W8LKN1-F1
#
_entry.id   AF-A0A9W8LKN1-F1
#
_cell.length_a   1.000
_cell.length_b   1.000
_cell.length_c   1.000
_cell.angle_alpha   90.00
_cell.angle_beta   90.00
_cell.angle_gamma   90.00
#
_symmetry.space_group_name_H-M   'P 1'
#
loop_
_entity.id
_entity.type
_entity.pdbx_description
1 polymer ?
#
loop_
_entity_poly.entity_id
_entity_poly.type
_entity_poly.pdbx_seq_one_letter_code
_entity_poly.pdbx_strand_id
1 'polypeptide(L)'
;MIGQARTAAEALRPLNIRHAATEVTVLVANELWSAAEQLREQFQATAWAAEAASVEPIELAARFLKFSVAQLPGQASGQPWLELVHVLFKHFCETFLRGNDVHAATEALDDAAARRTAINAYYAAHVLLTESGVVDASAAPAPALLDCAERGAAELFAVFGGQGNVEEYFDETQEVFDTYEPLVRDYAERMSACLKRAACTPQAQTVCPKGLDLMTWLASPDARPDLQYLLSVPISQPIVGFTQLLHVLVLCKATGRAPGQIAGLFKGATGHSQGIVTSVVFASMTDLASFYALSEKALGLLFSVGMHAQLASPQTTTNPAILEDSLENGEGTPGPMLSISRLRQREVEKHIEATNCHLPADRQIALSLINGPRSFVITGHPQSLYGLNLSLRKLKASAGLDQNRVPFSQRKLQFSTRFLPITAPFHSEYLAAAPDAAMRFIEENGWTLSAADLRIEVRAGDNGANMAGEKDLTRKLVDS
;
A
#
# COMPACT_ATOMS: atom_id res chain seq x y z
N MET A 1 -30.15 28.42 -45.87
CA MET A 1 -29.18 29.48 -45.48
C MET A 1 -27.96 28.77 -44.92
N ILE A 2 -26.87 28.87 -45.66
CA ILE A 2 -25.60 28.20 -45.41
C ILE A 2 -24.93 28.92 -44.22
N GLY A 3 -24.80 28.21 -43.10
CA GLY A 3 -24.08 28.69 -41.92
C GLY A 3 -22.61 28.84 -42.24
N GLN A 4 -22.05 29.99 -41.91
CA GLN A 4 -20.71 30.44 -42.24
C GLN A 4 -19.64 29.42 -41.84
N ALA A 5 -18.81 29.04 -42.82
CA ALA A 5 -17.52 28.41 -42.58
C ALA A 5 -16.65 29.37 -41.74
N ARG A 6 -16.28 28.95 -40.52
CA ARG A 6 -15.23 29.60 -39.73
C ARG A 6 -13.89 29.39 -40.45
N THR A 7 -13.51 30.32 -41.31
CA THR A 7 -12.14 30.42 -41.85
C THR A 7 -11.44 31.61 -41.21
N ALA A 8 -11.01 31.44 -39.97
CA ALA A 8 -9.83 32.11 -39.44
C ALA A 8 -8.91 30.96 -39.03
N ALA A 9 -7.71 30.87 -39.61
CA ALA A 9 -6.68 30.04 -39.01
C ALA A 9 -6.48 30.59 -37.59
N GLU A 10 -6.86 29.84 -36.56
CA GLU A 10 -6.60 30.23 -35.17
C GLU A 10 -5.10 30.48 -35.04
N ALA A 11 -4.71 31.75 -34.87
CA ALA A 11 -3.31 32.10 -34.69
C ALA A 11 -2.85 31.53 -33.34
N LEU A 12 -2.13 30.41 -33.39
CA LEU A 12 -1.51 29.81 -32.22
C LEU A 12 -0.30 30.64 -31.79
N ARG A 13 -0.19 30.91 -30.49
CA ARG A 13 0.92 31.65 -29.88
C ARG A 13 1.72 30.73 -28.95
N PRO A 14 3.07 30.80 -28.96
CA PRO A 14 3.89 29.99 -28.07
C PRO A 14 3.87 30.56 -26.64
N LEU A 15 3.31 29.79 -25.70
CA LEU A 15 3.43 30.00 -24.26
C LEU A 15 4.70 29.30 -23.78
N ASN A 16 5.72 30.09 -23.42
CA ASN A 16 6.99 29.56 -22.90
C ASN A 16 6.98 29.51 -21.38
N ILE A 17 7.08 28.30 -20.83
CA ILE A 17 7.22 28.03 -19.40
C ILE A 17 8.70 27.73 -19.15
N ARG A 18 9.33 28.50 -18.26
CA ARG A 18 10.77 28.42 -17.99
C ARG A 18 11.04 28.21 -16.51
N HIS A 19 11.98 27.32 -16.20
CA HIS A 19 12.53 27.13 -14.86
C HIS A 19 14.02 26.80 -14.98
N ALA A 20 14.88 27.61 -14.36
CA ALA A 20 16.33 27.53 -14.51
C ALA A 20 16.76 27.43 -16.00
N ALA A 21 17.39 26.32 -16.40
CA ALA A 21 17.83 26.07 -17.78
C ALA A 21 16.79 25.34 -18.65
N THR A 22 15.66 24.93 -18.07
CA THR A 22 14.63 24.11 -18.73
C THR A 22 13.51 24.99 -19.25
N GLU A 23 13.09 24.74 -20.50
CA GLU A 23 11.99 25.45 -21.15
C GLU A 23 11.04 24.44 -21.81
N VAL A 24 9.74 24.65 -21.59
CA VAL A 24 8.65 23.93 -22.27
C VAL A 24 7.77 24.96 -22.98
N THR A 25 7.50 24.72 -24.27
CA THR A 25 6.68 25.61 -25.10
C THR A 25 5.37 24.91 -25.48
N VAL A 26 4.25 25.53 -25.13
CA VAL A 26 2.91 25.06 -25.50
C VAL A 26 2.28 26.04 -26.50
N LEU A 27 1.68 25.53 -27.57
CA LEU A 27 0.95 26.36 -28.53
C LEU A 27 -0.48 26.60 -28.03
N VAL A 28 -0.86 27.86 -27.88
CA VAL A 28 -2.14 28.28 -27.29
C VAL A 28 -2.88 29.20 -28.25
N ALA A 29 -4.18 28.97 -28.47
CA ALA A 29 -5.01 29.84 -29.30
C ALA A 29 -5.13 31.25 -28.69
N ASN A 30 -5.23 32.28 -29.54
CA ASN A 30 -5.29 33.67 -29.08
C ASN A 30 -6.44 33.95 -28.10
N GLU A 31 -7.55 33.19 -28.20
CA GLU A 31 -8.71 33.27 -27.31
C GLU A 31 -8.40 32.87 -25.87
N LEU A 32 -7.44 31.96 -25.69
CA LEU A 32 -7.00 31.46 -24.38
C LEU A 32 -5.79 32.24 -23.83
N TRP A 33 -5.23 33.18 -24.59
CA TRP A 33 -3.92 33.78 -24.29
C TRP A 33 -3.90 34.54 -22.95
N SER A 34 -4.94 35.33 -22.68
CA SER A 34 -5.05 36.10 -21.43
C SER A 34 -4.99 35.19 -20.20
N ALA A 35 -5.73 34.07 -20.24
CA ALA A 35 -5.72 33.06 -19.20
C ALA A 35 -4.34 32.40 -19.08
N ALA A 36 -3.75 32.01 -20.21
CA ALA A 36 -2.46 31.33 -20.26
C ALA A 36 -1.30 32.18 -19.70
N GLU A 37 -1.26 33.47 -20.04
CA GLU A 37 -0.26 34.41 -19.54
C GLU A 37 -0.39 34.61 -18.03
N GLN A 38 -1.62 34.81 -17.55
CA GLN A 38 -1.90 34.95 -16.12
C GLN A 38 -1.47 33.70 -15.32
N LEU A 39 -1.83 32.49 -15.77
CA LEU A 39 -1.43 31.26 -15.08
C LEU A 39 0.08 31.06 -15.06
N ARG A 40 0.77 31.38 -16.16
CA ARG A 40 2.23 31.32 -16.23
C ARG A 40 2.88 32.26 -15.23
N GLU A 41 2.41 33.51 -15.15
CA GLU A 41 2.94 34.49 -14.18
C GLU A 41 2.69 34.05 -12.73
N GLN A 42 1.49 33.54 -12.44
CA GLN A 42 1.16 33.00 -11.12
C GLN A 42 2.05 31.79 -10.76
N PHE A 43 2.31 30.90 -11.72
CA PHE A 43 3.21 29.77 -11.53
C PHE A 43 4.65 30.21 -11.25
N GLN A 44 5.14 31.22 -11.99
CA GLN A 44 6.48 31.80 -11.79
C GLN A 44 6.64 32.53 -10.44
N ALA A 45 5.54 32.94 -9.82
CA ALA A 45 5.55 33.54 -8.48
C ALA A 45 5.56 32.51 -7.33
N THR A 46 5.46 31.21 -7.63
CA THR A 46 5.48 30.16 -6.58
C THR A 46 6.85 30.02 -5.94
N ALA A 47 6.91 29.57 -4.67
CA ALA A 47 8.16 29.33 -3.97
C ALA A 47 9.05 28.31 -4.70
N TRP A 48 8.44 27.29 -5.31
CA TRP A 48 9.15 26.29 -6.10
C TRP A 48 9.85 26.92 -7.33
N ALA A 49 9.20 27.87 -8.00
CA ALA A 49 9.80 28.54 -9.16
C ALA A 49 11.05 29.38 -8.81
N ALA A 50 11.26 29.71 -7.52
CA ALA A 50 12.46 30.38 -7.04
C ALA A 50 13.65 29.43 -6.82
N GLU A 51 13.45 28.11 -6.88
CA GLU A 51 14.53 27.12 -6.83
C GLU A 51 15.42 27.22 -8.07
N ALA A 52 16.72 26.98 -7.91
CA ALA A 52 17.71 27.12 -8.98
C ALA A 52 18.08 25.78 -9.65
N ALA A 53 17.45 24.67 -9.22
CA ALA A 53 17.76 23.35 -9.75
C ALA A 53 17.17 23.16 -11.14
N SER A 54 17.97 22.67 -12.09
CA SER A 54 17.43 22.27 -13.38
C SER A 54 16.58 21.02 -13.20
N VAL A 55 15.41 21.00 -13.82
CA VAL A 55 14.51 19.84 -13.84
C VAL A 55 14.35 19.30 -15.24
N GLU A 56 13.85 18.08 -15.37
CA GLU A 56 13.53 17.54 -16.67
C GLU A 56 12.31 18.26 -17.30
N PRO A 57 12.23 18.38 -18.64
CA PRO A 57 11.10 19.05 -19.30
C PRO A 57 9.73 18.48 -18.94
N ILE A 58 9.64 17.15 -18.77
CA ILE A 58 8.38 16.49 -18.36
C ILE A 58 7.95 16.89 -16.96
N GLU A 59 8.91 17.06 -16.03
CA GLU A 59 8.61 17.49 -14.67
C GLU A 59 8.11 18.94 -14.66
N LEU A 60 8.76 19.84 -15.41
CA LEU A 60 8.31 21.23 -15.54
C LEU A 60 6.88 21.30 -16.10
N ALA A 61 6.60 20.54 -17.16
CA ALA A 61 5.28 20.46 -17.76
C ALA A 61 4.24 19.91 -16.78
N ALA A 62 4.57 18.85 -16.04
CA ALA A 62 3.70 18.25 -15.04
C ALA A 62 3.37 19.22 -13.90
N ARG A 63 4.39 19.92 -13.36
CA ARG A 63 4.19 20.90 -12.29
C ARG A 63 3.29 22.05 -12.74
N PHE A 64 3.50 22.56 -13.95
CA PHE A 64 2.64 23.60 -14.51
C PHE A 64 1.21 23.12 -14.76
N LEU A 65 1.04 21.89 -15.27
CA LEU A 65 -0.27 21.27 -15.47
C LEU A 65 -1.01 21.09 -14.14
N LYS A 66 -0.35 20.50 -13.13
CA LYS A 66 -0.91 20.31 -11.79
C LYS A 66 -1.28 21.65 -11.14
N PHE A 67 -0.42 22.66 -11.26
CA PHE A 67 -0.72 24.01 -10.79
C PHE A 67 -1.97 24.57 -11.47
N SER A 68 -2.08 24.43 -12.79
CA SER A 68 -3.23 24.90 -13.58
C SER A 68 -4.54 24.25 -13.13
N VAL A 69 -4.52 22.94 -12.85
CA VAL A 69 -5.66 22.21 -12.27
C VAL A 69 -6.03 22.77 -10.90
N ALA A 70 -5.05 22.96 -10.01
CA ALA A 70 -5.30 23.43 -8.65
C ALA A 70 -5.85 24.87 -8.55
N GLN A 71 -5.58 25.71 -9.55
CA GLN A 71 -6.06 27.10 -9.55
C GLN A 71 -7.52 27.25 -10.00
N LEU A 72 -8.09 26.27 -10.71
CA LEU A 72 -9.44 26.37 -11.30
C LEU A 72 -10.54 26.82 -10.33
N PRO A 73 -10.67 26.27 -9.09
CA PRO A 73 -11.72 26.67 -8.17
C PRO A 73 -11.68 28.15 -7.76
N GLY A 74 -10.51 28.81 -7.86
CA GLY A 74 -10.31 30.20 -7.45
C GLY A 74 -10.36 31.22 -8.59
N GLN A 75 -10.52 30.79 -9.84
CA GLN A 75 -10.49 31.70 -10.99
C GLN A 75 -11.84 32.37 -11.27
N ALA A 76 -11.79 33.57 -11.83
CA ALA A 76 -12.98 34.34 -12.19
C ALA A 76 -13.85 33.60 -13.22
N SER A 77 -15.16 33.56 -12.96
CA SER A 77 -16.17 33.00 -13.86
C SER A 77 -16.13 33.68 -15.23
N GLY A 78 -16.07 32.91 -16.33
CA GLY A 78 -16.17 33.41 -17.70
C GLY A 78 -14.88 33.43 -18.53
N GLN A 79 -13.74 33.00 -17.96
CA GLN A 79 -12.53 32.71 -18.74
C GLN A 79 -12.41 31.21 -19.07
N PRO A 80 -11.82 30.86 -20.23
CA PRO A 80 -11.77 29.49 -20.75
C PRO A 80 -10.65 28.63 -20.10
N TRP A 81 -10.62 28.62 -18.76
CA TRP A 81 -9.58 27.94 -17.98
C TRP A 81 -9.57 26.42 -18.18
N LEU A 82 -10.77 25.85 -18.28
CA LEU A 82 -10.93 24.42 -18.52
C LEU A 82 -10.40 24.04 -19.91
N GLU A 83 -10.71 24.83 -20.95
CA GLU A 83 -10.12 24.63 -22.28
C GLU A 83 -8.59 24.77 -22.26
N LEU A 84 -8.04 25.70 -21.49
CA LEU A 84 -6.59 25.84 -21.35
C LEU A 84 -5.96 24.60 -20.68
N VAL A 85 -6.54 24.08 -19.60
CA VAL A 85 -6.07 22.83 -18.98
C VAL A 85 -6.12 21.67 -19.96
N HIS A 86 -7.18 21.58 -20.78
CA HIS A 86 -7.27 20.58 -21.84
C HIS A 86 -6.13 20.71 -22.87
N VAL A 87 -5.80 21.94 -23.31
CA VAL A 87 -4.66 22.18 -24.21
C VAL A 87 -3.33 21.76 -23.58
N LEU A 88 -3.11 22.10 -22.31
CA LEU A 88 -1.90 21.70 -21.58
C LEU A 88 -1.81 20.18 -21.40
N PHE A 89 -2.91 19.54 -21.04
CA PHE A 89 -3.00 18.08 -20.89
C PHE A 89 -2.72 17.37 -22.22
N LYS A 90 -3.35 17.82 -23.31
CA LYS A 90 -3.11 17.28 -24.65
C LYS A 90 -1.64 17.42 -25.05
N HIS A 91 -1.05 18.60 -24.85
CA HIS A 91 0.37 18.82 -25.12
C HIS A 91 1.26 17.88 -24.29
N PHE A 92 0.94 17.69 -23.01
CA PHE A 92 1.68 16.78 -22.12
C PHE A 92 1.63 15.34 -22.65
N CYS A 93 0.43 14.85 -23.00
CA CYS A 93 0.23 13.52 -23.54
C CYS A 93 0.96 13.31 -24.88
N GLU A 94 0.84 14.24 -25.83
CA GLU A 94 1.45 14.13 -27.15
C GLU A 94 2.98 14.21 -27.10
N THR A 95 3.53 15.09 -26.25
CA THR A 95 4.97 15.35 -26.19
C THR A 95 5.72 14.29 -25.40
N PHE A 96 5.18 13.91 -24.23
CA PHE A 96 5.89 13.11 -23.24
C PHE A 96 5.41 11.66 -23.17
N LEU A 97 4.10 11.41 -23.28
CA LEU A 97 3.55 10.04 -23.18
C LEU A 97 3.60 9.30 -24.52
N ARG A 98 3.42 10.02 -25.65
CA ARG A 98 3.52 9.48 -27.01
C ARG A 98 2.66 8.24 -27.25
N GLY A 99 1.46 8.25 -26.68
CA GLY A 99 0.48 7.15 -26.77
C GLY A 99 0.73 5.99 -25.81
N ASN A 100 1.67 6.11 -24.87
CA ASN A 100 1.88 5.15 -23.80
C ASN A 100 1.27 5.63 -22.47
N ASP A 101 1.18 4.71 -21.51
CA ASP A 101 0.75 5.02 -20.15
C ASP A 101 1.77 5.90 -19.39
N VAL A 102 1.27 6.74 -18.48
CA VAL A 102 2.12 7.68 -17.72
C VAL A 102 3.16 6.96 -16.87
N HIS A 103 2.89 5.75 -16.36
CA HIS A 103 3.86 4.99 -15.57
C HIS A 103 5.02 4.49 -16.41
N ALA A 104 4.77 4.13 -17.67
CA ALA A 104 5.77 3.70 -18.63
C ALA A 104 6.57 4.90 -19.17
N ALA A 105 5.89 6.01 -19.47
CA ALA A 105 6.53 7.23 -19.98
C ALA A 105 7.48 7.89 -18.95
N THR A 106 7.25 7.65 -17.66
CA THR A 106 8.03 8.21 -16.56
C THR A 106 9.03 7.22 -15.95
N GLU A 107 9.15 6.00 -16.49
CA GLU A 107 10.02 4.96 -15.92
C GLU A 107 11.50 5.31 -16.01
N ALA A 108 11.91 6.01 -17.07
CA ALA A 108 13.30 6.42 -17.30
C ALA A 108 13.74 7.65 -16.48
N LEU A 109 12.85 8.21 -15.64
CA LEU A 109 13.20 9.35 -14.78
C LEU A 109 13.99 8.86 -13.55
N ASP A 110 15.20 9.39 -13.37
CA ASP A 110 16.06 9.03 -12.25
C ASP A 110 15.50 9.52 -10.90
N ASP A 111 14.78 10.65 -10.90
CA ASP A 111 14.14 11.20 -9.71
C ASP A 111 12.73 10.63 -9.49
N ALA A 112 12.57 9.84 -8.44
CA ALA A 112 11.29 9.30 -8.01
C ALA A 112 10.26 10.39 -7.67
N ALA A 113 10.68 11.54 -7.14
CA ALA A 113 9.78 12.65 -6.83
C ALA A 113 9.25 13.33 -8.09
N ALA A 114 10.10 13.56 -9.09
CA ALA A 114 9.71 14.01 -10.42
C ALA A 114 8.71 13.03 -11.07
N ARG A 115 8.99 11.73 -11.01
CA ARG A 115 8.10 10.67 -11.50
C ARG A 115 6.71 10.73 -10.86
N ARG A 116 6.64 10.75 -9.53
CA ARG A 116 5.35 10.84 -8.81
C ARG A 116 4.60 12.14 -9.14
N THR A 117 5.33 13.24 -9.30
CA THR A 117 4.73 14.54 -9.69
C THR A 117 4.10 14.46 -11.08
N ALA A 118 4.77 13.84 -12.05
CA ALA A 118 4.25 13.64 -13.40
C ALA A 118 3.00 12.75 -13.43
N ILE A 119 3.03 11.62 -12.71
CA ILE A 119 1.87 10.72 -12.57
C ILE A 119 0.68 11.45 -11.95
N ASN A 120 0.92 12.16 -10.84
CA ASN A 120 -0.14 12.87 -10.14
C ASN A 120 -0.74 14.00 -11.00
N ALA A 121 0.11 14.78 -11.68
CA ALA A 121 -0.34 15.84 -12.58
C ALA A 121 -1.23 15.31 -13.71
N TYR A 122 -0.83 14.17 -14.30
CA TYR A 122 -1.60 13.49 -15.33
C TYR A 122 -2.99 13.10 -14.81
N TYR A 123 -3.07 12.40 -13.67
CA TYR A 123 -4.37 11.96 -13.14
C TYR A 123 -5.22 13.13 -12.63
N ALA A 124 -4.63 14.17 -12.05
CA ALA A 124 -5.35 15.37 -11.63
C ALA A 124 -6.05 16.05 -12.82
N ALA A 125 -5.33 16.22 -13.93
CA ALA A 125 -5.91 16.78 -15.15
C ALA A 125 -6.92 15.82 -15.80
N HIS A 126 -6.60 14.53 -15.89
CA HIS A 126 -7.47 13.53 -16.50
C HIS A 126 -8.82 13.42 -15.78
N VAL A 127 -8.82 13.33 -14.44
CA VAL A 127 -10.04 13.24 -13.63
C VAL A 127 -10.91 14.48 -13.83
N LEU A 128 -10.33 15.67 -13.66
CA LEU A 128 -11.03 16.94 -13.86
C LEU A 128 -11.68 17.02 -15.24
N LEU A 129 -10.92 16.71 -16.30
CA LEU A 129 -11.39 16.82 -17.69
C LEU A 129 -12.47 15.78 -18.01
N THR A 130 -12.37 14.59 -17.41
CA THR A 130 -13.38 13.53 -17.54
C THR A 130 -14.69 13.94 -16.85
N GLU A 131 -14.62 14.43 -15.61
CA GLU A 131 -15.80 14.88 -14.86
C GLU A 131 -16.47 16.09 -15.50
N SER A 132 -15.69 16.92 -16.19
CA SER A 132 -16.18 18.05 -16.97
C SER A 132 -16.71 17.68 -18.36
N GLY A 133 -16.62 16.40 -18.75
CA GLY A 133 -17.10 15.90 -20.04
C GLY A 133 -16.27 16.35 -21.25
N VAL A 134 -15.02 16.78 -21.03
CA VAL A 134 -14.11 17.25 -22.10
C VAL A 134 -13.32 16.10 -22.72
N VAL A 135 -12.96 15.10 -21.92
CA VAL A 135 -12.21 13.91 -22.35
C VAL A 135 -13.02 12.65 -22.00
N ASP A 136 -12.98 11.66 -22.88
CA ASP A 136 -13.61 10.37 -22.62
C ASP A 136 -12.85 9.59 -21.54
N ALA A 137 -13.59 8.98 -20.61
CA ALA A 137 -13.03 8.17 -19.54
C ALA A 137 -12.25 6.93 -20.02
N SER A 138 -12.38 6.53 -21.29
CA SER A 138 -11.83 5.27 -21.84
C SER A 138 -10.49 5.40 -22.56
N ALA A 139 -9.74 6.50 -22.36
CA ALA A 139 -8.61 6.86 -23.20
C ALA A 139 -7.29 6.10 -22.93
N ALA A 140 -7.20 5.25 -21.90
CA ALA A 140 -5.95 4.55 -21.59
C ALA A 140 -5.73 3.33 -22.51
N PRO A 141 -4.57 3.19 -23.17
CA PRO A 141 -4.24 1.99 -23.93
C PRO A 141 -4.21 0.76 -23.02
N ALA A 142 -4.78 -0.35 -23.48
CA ALA A 142 -4.81 -1.59 -22.71
C ALA A 142 -3.37 -2.09 -22.43
N PRO A 143 -3.01 -2.41 -21.18
CA PRO A 143 -1.68 -2.92 -20.87
C PRO A 143 -1.44 -4.26 -21.56
N ALA A 144 -0.28 -4.42 -22.22
CA ALA A 144 0.07 -5.63 -22.97
C ALA A 144 -0.04 -6.92 -22.14
N LEU A 145 0.26 -6.87 -20.85
CA LEU A 145 0.11 -8.02 -19.94
C LEU A 145 -1.35 -8.45 -19.79
N LEU A 146 -2.28 -7.50 -19.66
CA LEU A 146 -3.71 -7.79 -19.53
C LEU A 146 -4.27 -8.33 -20.85
N ASP A 147 -3.84 -7.77 -21.99
CA ASP A 147 -4.15 -8.32 -23.32
C ASP A 147 -3.66 -9.78 -23.47
N CYS A 148 -2.47 -10.09 -22.99
CA CYS A 148 -1.95 -11.47 -22.99
C CYS A 148 -2.79 -12.39 -22.11
N ALA A 149 -3.23 -11.92 -20.94
CA ALA A 149 -4.11 -12.68 -20.05
C ALA A 149 -5.48 -12.95 -20.70
N GLU A 150 -6.08 -11.94 -21.33
CA GLU A 150 -7.35 -12.06 -22.06
C GLU A 150 -7.27 -13.07 -23.21
N ARG A 151 -6.15 -13.08 -23.93
CA ARG A 151 -5.91 -14.01 -25.04
C ARG A 151 -5.48 -15.41 -24.58
N GLY A 152 -5.29 -15.62 -23.27
CA GLY A 152 -4.80 -16.87 -22.71
C GLY A 152 -3.32 -17.16 -22.97
N ALA A 153 -2.54 -16.14 -23.34
CA ALA A 153 -1.09 -16.23 -23.53
C ALA A 153 -0.30 -16.04 -22.22
N ALA A 154 -0.95 -15.55 -21.16
CA ALA A 154 -0.41 -15.43 -19.82
C ALA A 154 -1.47 -15.82 -18.78
N GLU A 155 -1.04 -16.31 -17.63
CA GLU A 155 -1.91 -16.55 -16.47
C GLU A 155 -1.46 -15.68 -15.30
N LEU A 156 -2.41 -14.98 -14.69
CA LEU A 156 -2.14 -14.07 -13.59
C LEU A 156 -2.61 -14.69 -12.28
N PHE A 157 -1.84 -14.47 -11.21
CA PHE A 157 -2.20 -14.89 -9.86
C PHE A 157 -1.87 -13.77 -8.87
N ALA A 158 -2.86 -13.35 -8.07
CA ALA A 158 -2.71 -12.22 -7.16
C ALA A 158 -2.18 -12.69 -5.81
N VAL A 159 -1.20 -11.97 -5.25
CA VAL A 159 -0.61 -12.28 -3.95
C VAL A 159 -0.55 -11.01 -3.11
N PHE A 160 -1.12 -11.06 -1.92
CA PHE A 160 -1.14 -9.94 -0.98
C PHE A 160 -0.27 -10.26 0.24
N GLY A 161 0.63 -9.34 0.60
CA GLY A 161 1.54 -9.52 1.73
C GLY A 161 0.88 -9.39 3.10
N GLY A 162 1.65 -9.66 4.15
CA GLY A 162 1.28 -9.37 5.54
C GLY A 162 2.27 -8.39 6.18
N GLN A 163 2.17 -8.24 7.49
CA GLN A 163 3.07 -7.41 8.30
C GLN A 163 4.39 -8.11 8.62
N GLY A 164 5.41 -7.32 8.99
CA GLY A 164 6.58 -7.82 9.72
C GLY A 164 7.94 -7.59 9.05
N ASN A 165 8.01 -7.01 7.86
CA ASN A 165 9.30 -6.81 7.18
C ASN A 165 9.83 -5.36 7.22
N VAL A 166 8.95 -4.37 7.41
CA VAL A 166 9.24 -2.95 7.29
C VAL A 166 8.57 -2.20 8.45
N GLU A 167 9.30 -1.28 9.08
CA GLU A 167 8.77 -0.46 10.18
C GLU A 167 7.99 0.74 9.62
N GLU A 168 8.47 1.30 8.52
CA GLU A 168 7.98 2.48 7.82
C GLU A 168 6.82 2.17 6.84
N TYR A 169 5.97 1.19 7.15
CA TYR A 169 4.88 0.77 6.26
C TYR A 169 3.89 1.90 5.92
N PHE A 170 3.75 2.90 6.79
CA PHE A 170 2.88 4.05 6.54
C PHE A 170 3.42 4.93 5.39
N ASP A 171 4.73 4.93 5.14
CA ASP A 171 5.30 5.72 4.06
C ASP A 171 4.85 5.21 2.68
N GLU A 172 4.63 3.90 2.53
CA GLU A 172 3.99 3.35 1.32
C GLU A 172 2.54 3.85 1.17
N THR A 173 1.81 3.96 2.29
CA THR A 173 0.44 4.49 2.29
C THR A 173 0.41 5.96 1.91
N GLN A 174 1.33 6.75 2.46
CA GLN A 174 1.50 8.16 2.10
C GLN A 174 1.90 8.29 0.63
N GLU A 175 2.86 7.50 0.16
CA GLU A 175 3.34 7.56 -1.22
C GLU A 175 2.24 7.25 -2.23
N VAL A 176 1.47 6.16 -2.02
CA VAL A 176 0.39 5.81 -2.93
C VAL A 176 -0.74 6.84 -2.85
N PHE A 177 -1.06 7.37 -1.67
CA PHE A 177 -2.05 8.43 -1.54
C PHE A 177 -1.60 9.69 -2.27
N ASP A 178 -0.40 10.22 -1.99
CA ASP A 178 0.10 11.46 -2.59
C ASP A 178 0.25 11.36 -4.12
N THR A 179 0.65 10.19 -4.61
CA THR A 179 0.83 9.95 -6.05
C THR A 179 -0.52 9.91 -6.77
N TYR A 180 -1.51 9.23 -6.17
CA TYR A 180 -2.78 8.92 -6.83
C TYR A 180 -4.00 9.61 -6.19
N GLU A 181 -3.79 10.64 -5.36
CA GLU A 181 -4.83 11.36 -4.62
C GLU A 181 -6.07 11.69 -5.47
N PRO A 182 -5.94 12.17 -6.74
CA PRO A 182 -7.09 12.43 -7.59
C PRO A 182 -7.96 11.20 -7.90
N LEU A 183 -7.39 10.00 -7.84
CA LEU A 183 -8.09 8.73 -8.09
C LEU A 183 -8.66 8.10 -6.82
N VAL A 184 -8.06 8.37 -5.66
CA VAL A 184 -8.30 7.57 -4.43
C VAL A 184 -8.82 8.38 -3.25
N ARG A 185 -8.88 9.71 -3.32
CA ARG A 185 -9.32 10.58 -2.20
C ARG A 185 -10.66 10.14 -1.61
N ASP A 186 -11.70 10.01 -2.43
CA ASP A 186 -13.04 9.66 -1.96
C ASP A 186 -13.07 8.28 -1.26
N TYR A 187 -12.30 7.33 -1.79
CA TYR A 187 -12.13 6.03 -1.17
C TYR A 187 -11.45 6.15 0.19
N ALA A 188 -10.33 6.88 0.26
CA ALA A 188 -9.56 7.10 1.47
C ALA A 188 -10.39 7.79 2.57
N GLU A 189 -11.16 8.80 2.21
CA GLU A 189 -12.05 9.52 3.14
C GLU A 189 -13.11 8.58 3.72
N ARG A 190 -13.75 7.77 2.87
CA ARG A 190 -14.75 6.79 3.30
C ARG A 190 -14.17 5.72 4.23
N MET A 191 -13.04 5.12 3.85
CA MET A 191 -12.38 4.09 4.66
C MET A 191 -11.88 4.66 6.00
N SER A 192 -11.28 5.86 5.99
CA SER A 192 -10.86 6.57 7.19
C SER A 192 -12.04 6.82 8.13
N ALA A 193 -13.19 7.26 7.61
CA ALA A 193 -14.38 7.46 8.42
C ALA A 193 -14.89 6.15 9.04
N CYS A 194 -14.81 5.02 8.32
CA CYS A 194 -15.15 3.71 8.84
C CYS A 194 -14.26 3.30 10.02
N LEU A 195 -12.94 3.37 9.83
CA LEU A 195 -11.97 2.99 10.86
C LEU A 195 -11.99 3.94 12.07
N LYS A 196 -12.17 5.24 11.84
CA LYS A 196 -12.32 6.23 12.92
C LYS A 196 -13.50 5.89 13.81
N ARG A 197 -14.65 5.53 13.24
CA ARG A 197 -15.82 5.08 14.02
C ARG A 197 -15.53 3.81 14.82
N ALA A 198 -14.88 2.82 14.21
CA ALA A 198 -14.51 1.58 14.87
C ALA A 198 -13.58 1.80 16.08
N ALA A 199 -12.61 2.72 15.94
CA ALA A 199 -11.64 3.07 16.98
C ALA A 199 -12.22 3.93 18.12
N CYS A 200 -13.45 4.46 18.00
CA CYS A 200 -14.07 5.29 19.02
C CYS A 200 -14.85 4.52 20.10
N THR A 201 -14.95 3.20 20.02
CA THR A 201 -15.65 2.42 21.06
C THR A 201 -14.85 2.44 22.38
N PRO A 202 -15.50 2.35 23.56
CA PRO A 202 -14.80 2.35 24.84
C PRO A 202 -13.73 1.25 24.94
N GLN A 203 -14.01 0.08 24.38
CA GLN A 203 -13.06 -1.03 24.35
C GLN A 203 -11.89 -0.73 23.41
N ALA A 204 -12.15 -0.23 22.20
CA ALA A 204 -11.10 0.14 21.25
C ALA A 204 -10.15 1.19 21.82
N GLN A 205 -10.67 2.19 22.53
CA GLN A 205 -9.86 3.26 23.13
C GLN A 205 -8.83 2.76 24.16
N THR A 206 -9.01 1.56 24.73
CA THR A 206 -8.03 0.96 25.65
C THR A 206 -6.73 0.54 24.95
N VAL A 207 -6.80 0.22 23.65
CA VAL A 207 -5.65 -0.21 22.83
C VAL A 207 -5.31 0.76 21.69
N CYS A 208 -6.23 1.67 21.36
CA CYS A 208 -6.08 2.73 20.36
C CYS A 208 -6.28 4.13 20.99
N PRO A 209 -5.51 4.53 22.02
CA PRO A 209 -5.73 5.79 22.74
C PRO A 209 -5.60 7.06 21.88
N LYS A 210 -4.90 7.00 20.73
CA LYS A 210 -4.76 8.13 19.80
C LYS A 210 -5.76 8.07 18.62
N GLY A 211 -6.71 7.13 18.67
CA GLY A 211 -7.68 6.89 17.60
C GLY A 211 -7.05 6.34 16.32
N LEU A 212 -7.83 6.36 15.24
CA LEU A 212 -7.44 5.91 13.90
C LEU A 212 -8.08 6.85 12.86
N ASP A 213 -7.39 7.94 12.54
CA ASP A 213 -7.87 8.96 11.59
C ASP A 213 -6.85 9.13 10.45
N LEU A 214 -6.98 8.27 9.43
CA LEU A 214 -6.03 8.19 8.33
C LEU A 214 -5.93 9.50 7.56
N MET A 215 -7.07 10.15 7.28
CA MET A 215 -7.08 11.39 6.51
C MET A 215 -6.33 12.52 7.23
N THR A 216 -6.49 12.61 8.55
CA THR A 216 -5.72 13.59 9.33
C THR A 216 -4.22 13.29 9.28
N TRP A 217 -3.82 12.02 9.37
CA TRP A 217 -2.42 11.61 9.35
C TRP A 217 -1.76 11.72 7.96
N LEU A 218 -2.54 11.52 6.89
CA LEU A 218 -2.10 11.69 5.50
C LEU A 218 -1.98 13.17 5.11
N ALA A 219 -2.84 14.03 5.66
CA ALA A 219 -2.83 15.46 5.37
C ALA A 219 -1.74 16.23 6.13
N SER A 220 -1.34 15.76 7.32
CA SER A 220 -0.39 16.46 8.18
C SER A 220 0.57 15.49 8.88
N PRO A 221 1.88 15.54 8.54
CA PRO A 221 2.91 14.78 9.25
C PRO A 221 2.95 15.06 10.75
N ASP A 222 2.67 16.30 11.18
CA ASP A 222 2.67 16.69 12.60
C ASP A 222 1.53 16.03 13.41
N ALA A 223 0.44 15.66 12.74
CA ALA A 223 -0.68 14.96 13.36
C ALA A 223 -0.49 13.43 13.40
N ARG A 224 0.54 12.91 12.71
CA ARG A 224 0.83 11.48 12.65
C ARG A 224 1.34 10.99 14.01
N PRO A 225 0.79 9.89 14.56
CA PRO A 225 1.32 9.27 15.77
C PRO A 225 2.76 8.79 15.59
N ASP A 226 3.44 8.56 16.71
CA ASP A 226 4.78 7.96 16.70
C ASP A 226 4.78 6.54 16.12
N LEU A 227 5.97 6.10 15.70
CA LEU A 227 6.18 4.80 15.07
C LEU A 227 5.69 3.63 15.95
N GLN A 228 5.87 3.70 17.27
CA GLN A 228 5.44 2.62 18.16
C GLN A 228 3.92 2.46 18.15
N TYR A 229 3.17 3.57 18.12
CA TYR A 229 1.72 3.53 17.97
C TYR A 229 1.31 2.99 16.60
N LEU A 230 1.96 3.46 15.53
CA LEU A 230 1.68 2.99 14.17
C LEU A 230 1.94 1.49 14.03
N LEU A 231 2.97 0.94 14.67
CA LEU A 231 3.29 -0.49 14.61
C LEU A 231 2.33 -1.37 15.41
N SER A 232 1.55 -0.80 16.34
CA SER A 232 0.58 -1.56 17.11
C SER A 232 -0.45 -2.24 16.21
N VAL A 233 -0.71 -3.53 16.45
CA VAL A 233 -1.55 -4.35 15.56
C VAL A 233 -2.97 -3.82 15.32
N PRO A 234 -3.66 -3.15 16.27
CA PRO A 234 -4.98 -2.57 15.98
C PRO A 234 -4.93 -1.44 14.94
N ILE A 235 -3.76 -0.82 14.77
CA ILE A 235 -3.52 0.29 13.84
C ILE A 235 -2.92 -0.25 12.55
N SER A 236 -1.83 -1.01 12.65
CA SER A 236 -1.11 -1.48 11.47
C SER A 236 -1.91 -2.48 10.63
N GLN A 237 -2.74 -3.35 11.24
CA GLN A 237 -3.49 -4.38 10.49
C GLN A 237 -4.43 -3.75 9.45
N PRO A 238 -5.37 -2.86 9.84
CA PRO A 238 -6.25 -2.23 8.88
C PRO A 238 -5.50 -1.29 7.93
N ILE A 239 -4.42 -0.62 8.35
CA ILE A 239 -3.70 0.29 7.45
C ILE A 239 -2.99 -0.49 6.35
N VAL A 240 -2.34 -1.61 6.65
CA VAL A 240 -1.71 -2.45 5.61
C VAL A 240 -2.76 -2.98 4.63
N GLY A 241 -3.93 -3.41 5.11
CA GLY A 241 -5.05 -3.77 4.23
C GLY A 241 -5.52 -2.59 3.37
N PHE A 242 -5.56 -1.38 3.95
CA PHE A 242 -5.92 -0.15 3.25
C PHE A 242 -4.93 0.20 2.14
N THR A 243 -3.62 0.09 2.40
CA THR A 243 -2.56 0.28 1.39
C THR A 243 -2.73 -0.69 0.22
N GLN A 244 -2.98 -1.97 0.51
CA GLN A 244 -3.17 -2.99 -0.53
C GLN A 244 -4.40 -2.69 -1.38
N LEU A 245 -5.51 -2.30 -0.75
CA LEU A 245 -6.74 -1.94 -1.45
C LEU A 245 -6.59 -0.64 -2.25
N LEU A 246 -5.79 0.34 -1.78
CA LEU A 246 -5.43 1.51 -2.58
C LEU A 246 -4.73 1.09 -3.88
N HIS A 247 -3.75 0.19 -3.81
CA HIS A 247 -3.09 -0.34 -5.02
C HIS A 247 -4.06 -1.06 -5.96
N VAL A 248 -5.00 -1.84 -5.42
CA VAL A 248 -6.05 -2.49 -6.24
C VAL A 248 -6.94 -1.46 -6.93
N LEU A 249 -7.35 -0.40 -6.22
CA LEU A 249 -8.15 0.67 -6.78
C LEU A 249 -7.39 1.43 -7.87
N VAL A 250 -6.13 1.76 -7.62
CA VAL A 250 -5.23 2.41 -8.60
C VAL A 250 -5.11 1.54 -9.84
N LEU A 251 -4.89 0.23 -9.71
CA LEU A 251 -4.85 -0.69 -10.86
C LEU A 251 -6.15 -0.63 -11.69
N CYS A 252 -7.31 -0.65 -11.05
CA CYS A 252 -8.59 -0.55 -11.75
C CYS A 252 -8.75 0.79 -12.47
N LYS A 253 -8.45 1.89 -11.78
CA LYS A 253 -8.63 3.26 -12.29
C LYS A 253 -7.63 3.60 -13.40
N ALA A 254 -6.36 3.23 -13.23
CA ALA A 254 -5.29 3.45 -14.21
C ALA A 254 -5.55 2.70 -15.53
N THR A 255 -6.13 1.50 -15.44
CA THR A 255 -6.46 0.69 -16.62
C THR A 255 -7.84 0.97 -17.21
N GLY A 256 -8.62 1.87 -16.60
CA GLY A 256 -9.98 2.19 -17.03
C GLY A 256 -10.96 1.00 -16.93
N ARG A 257 -10.66 -0.01 -16.11
CA ARG A 257 -11.44 -1.25 -15.99
C ARG A 257 -12.19 -1.31 -14.67
N ALA A 258 -13.39 -1.89 -14.70
CA ALA A 258 -14.14 -2.15 -13.48
C ALA A 258 -13.42 -3.20 -12.61
N PRO A 259 -13.53 -3.13 -11.27
CA PRO A 259 -12.93 -4.11 -10.36
C PRO A 259 -13.14 -5.58 -10.76
N GLY A 260 -14.36 -5.98 -11.09
CA GLY A 260 -14.65 -7.36 -11.51
C GLY A 260 -14.05 -7.77 -12.85
N GLN A 261 -13.82 -6.80 -13.76
CA GLN A 261 -13.11 -7.07 -15.02
C GLN A 261 -11.62 -7.35 -14.75
N ILE A 262 -11.00 -6.61 -13.82
CA ILE A 262 -9.62 -6.87 -13.39
C ILE A 262 -9.53 -8.23 -12.70
N ALA A 263 -10.36 -8.48 -11.69
CA ALA A 263 -10.36 -9.75 -10.96
C ALA A 263 -10.53 -10.96 -11.89
N GLY A 264 -11.43 -10.85 -12.89
CA GLY A 264 -11.70 -11.93 -13.84
C GLY A 264 -10.53 -12.31 -14.76
N LEU A 265 -9.47 -11.50 -14.85
CA LEU A 265 -8.25 -11.85 -15.58
C LEU A 265 -7.31 -12.76 -14.80
N PHE A 266 -7.51 -12.88 -13.49
CA PHE A 266 -6.66 -13.68 -12.60
C PHE A 266 -7.23 -15.08 -12.44
N LYS A 267 -6.35 -16.08 -12.44
CA LYS A 267 -6.72 -17.48 -12.20
C LYS A 267 -7.07 -17.74 -10.74
N GLY A 268 -6.53 -16.92 -9.84
CA GLY A 268 -6.80 -16.98 -8.42
C GLY A 268 -6.04 -15.90 -7.64
N ALA A 269 -6.27 -15.90 -6.33
CA ALA A 269 -5.59 -15.04 -5.39
C ALA A 269 -5.19 -15.80 -4.13
N THR A 270 -4.20 -15.27 -3.41
CA THR A 270 -3.88 -15.69 -2.05
C THR A 270 -3.32 -14.51 -1.27
N GLY A 271 -3.14 -14.68 0.03
CA GLY A 271 -2.42 -13.71 0.83
C GLY A 271 -1.68 -14.35 1.98
N HIS A 272 -0.57 -13.73 2.34
CA HIS A 272 0.26 -14.12 3.46
C HIS A 272 -0.29 -13.50 4.74
N SER A 273 -0.58 -14.33 5.75
CA SER A 273 -1.18 -13.86 7.01
C SER A 273 -2.41 -13.00 6.71
N GLN A 274 -2.51 -11.80 7.26
CA GLN A 274 -3.62 -10.87 7.03
C GLN A 274 -3.90 -10.51 5.56
N GLY A 275 -2.94 -10.67 4.64
CA GLY A 275 -3.14 -10.41 3.22
C GLY A 275 -4.25 -11.27 2.60
N ILE A 276 -4.56 -12.41 3.23
CA ILE A 276 -5.65 -13.29 2.79
C ILE A 276 -7.01 -12.55 2.77
N VAL A 277 -7.22 -11.59 3.67
CA VAL A 277 -8.45 -10.78 3.71
C VAL A 277 -8.59 -9.92 2.44
N THR A 278 -7.51 -9.27 2.00
CA THR A 278 -7.50 -8.51 0.74
C THR A 278 -7.70 -9.41 -0.47
N SER A 279 -7.16 -10.63 -0.45
CA SER A 279 -7.36 -11.59 -1.53
C SER A 279 -8.83 -11.98 -1.72
N VAL A 280 -9.60 -12.06 -0.62
CA VAL A 280 -11.05 -12.27 -0.66
C VAL A 280 -11.77 -11.07 -1.26
N VAL A 281 -11.41 -9.84 -0.88
CA VAL A 281 -11.99 -8.63 -1.50
C VAL A 281 -11.73 -8.62 -3.01
N PHE A 282 -10.48 -8.87 -3.40
CA PHE A 282 -10.08 -8.92 -4.81
C PHE A 282 -10.84 -9.99 -5.59
N ALA A 283 -11.09 -11.16 -4.98
CA ALA A 283 -11.84 -12.23 -5.62
C ALA A 283 -13.35 -12.00 -5.68
N SER A 284 -13.91 -11.16 -4.79
CA SER A 284 -15.36 -10.90 -4.70
C SER A 284 -15.82 -9.62 -5.41
N MET A 285 -14.92 -8.69 -5.71
CA MET A 285 -15.29 -7.39 -6.30
C MET A 285 -15.91 -7.53 -7.71
N THR A 286 -16.92 -6.71 -8.01
CA THR A 286 -17.61 -6.65 -9.31
C THR A 286 -17.49 -5.28 -9.97
N ASP A 287 -17.81 -4.24 -9.21
CA ASP A 287 -17.80 -2.83 -9.61
C ASP A 287 -17.26 -1.96 -8.47
N LEU A 288 -17.18 -0.65 -8.71
CA LEU A 288 -16.62 0.28 -7.72
C LEU A 288 -17.44 0.34 -6.42
N ALA A 289 -18.76 0.19 -6.48
CA ALA A 289 -19.61 0.22 -5.29
C ALA A 289 -19.39 -1.04 -4.43
N SER A 290 -19.34 -2.22 -5.06
CA SER A 290 -19.00 -3.47 -4.39
C SER A 290 -17.60 -3.43 -3.78
N PHE A 291 -16.62 -2.84 -4.49
CA PHE A 291 -15.26 -2.71 -4.00
C PHE A 291 -15.20 -1.87 -2.73
N TYR A 292 -15.92 -0.72 -2.68
CA TYR A 292 -15.95 0.13 -1.49
C TYR A 292 -16.63 -0.59 -0.32
N ALA A 293 -17.74 -1.28 -0.57
CA ALA A 293 -18.46 -2.01 0.47
C ALA A 293 -17.63 -3.18 1.04
N LEU A 294 -16.99 -3.98 0.17
CA LEU A 294 -16.12 -5.08 0.58
C LEU A 294 -14.88 -4.56 1.32
N SER A 295 -14.34 -3.42 0.90
CA SER A 295 -13.21 -2.78 1.58
C SER A 295 -13.56 -2.34 3.00
N GLU A 296 -14.74 -1.72 3.23
CA GLU A 296 -15.18 -1.38 4.59
C GLU A 296 -15.25 -2.60 5.50
N LYS A 297 -15.81 -3.71 4.99
CA LYS A 297 -15.89 -4.97 5.71
C LYS A 297 -14.50 -5.53 6.03
N ALA A 298 -13.62 -5.59 5.03
CA ALA A 298 -12.26 -6.11 5.19
C ALA A 298 -11.44 -5.28 6.18
N LEU A 299 -11.49 -3.95 6.09
CA LEU A 299 -10.77 -3.07 7.01
C LEU A 299 -11.33 -3.13 8.43
N GLY A 300 -12.64 -3.22 8.59
CA GLY A 300 -13.28 -3.44 9.88
C GLY A 300 -12.93 -4.80 10.49
N LEU A 301 -12.88 -5.86 9.68
CA LEU A 301 -12.42 -7.19 10.08
C LEU A 301 -10.97 -7.14 10.56
N LEU A 302 -10.05 -6.56 9.78
CA LEU A 302 -8.64 -6.42 10.13
C LEU A 302 -8.44 -5.60 11.41
N PHE A 303 -9.21 -4.52 11.57
CA PHE A 303 -9.24 -3.74 12.81
C PHE A 303 -9.71 -4.60 14.00
N SER A 304 -10.79 -5.37 13.85
CA SER A 304 -11.31 -6.24 14.90
C SER A 304 -10.29 -7.31 15.32
N VAL A 305 -9.64 -7.96 14.35
CA VAL A 305 -8.59 -8.96 14.58
C VAL A 305 -7.42 -8.33 15.31
N GLY A 306 -6.91 -7.19 14.83
CA GLY A 306 -5.81 -6.47 15.49
C GLY A 306 -6.16 -6.04 16.92
N MET A 307 -7.32 -5.43 17.12
CA MET A 307 -7.80 -4.99 18.43
C MET A 307 -7.88 -6.14 19.43
N HIS A 308 -8.54 -7.24 19.06
CA HIS A 308 -8.72 -8.38 19.97
C HIS A 308 -7.43 -9.18 20.19
N ALA A 309 -6.54 -9.24 19.20
CA ALA A 309 -5.20 -9.80 19.39
C ALA A 309 -4.40 -8.98 20.41
N GLN A 310 -4.47 -7.65 20.32
CA GLN A 310 -3.77 -6.76 21.26
C GLN A 310 -4.33 -6.85 22.68
N LEU A 311 -5.65 -7.02 22.83
CA LEU A 311 -6.31 -7.23 24.11
C LEU A 311 -5.96 -8.58 24.74
N ALA A 312 -5.90 -9.64 23.92
CA ALA A 312 -5.55 -10.99 24.38
C ALA A 312 -4.07 -11.10 24.79
N SER A 313 -3.19 -10.35 24.13
CA SER A 313 -1.76 -10.32 24.43
C SER A 313 -1.24 -8.88 24.57
N PRO A 314 -1.46 -8.22 25.72
CA PRO A 314 -0.97 -6.87 25.98
C PRO A 314 0.55 -6.77 25.87
N GLN A 315 1.04 -5.63 25.38
CA GLN A 315 2.48 -5.37 25.34
C GLN A 315 3.06 -5.32 26.75
N THR A 316 4.25 -5.90 26.91
CA THR A 316 5.00 -5.86 28.17
C THR A 316 6.25 -5.02 28.01
N THR A 317 6.67 -4.35 29.09
CA THR A 317 7.90 -3.57 29.11
C THR A 317 9.10 -4.50 28.94
N THR A 318 9.93 -4.25 27.93
CA THR A 318 11.16 -5.00 27.71
C THR A 318 12.24 -4.51 28.67
N ASN A 319 13.00 -5.44 29.27
CA ASN A 319 14.15 -5.08 30.10
C ASN A 319 15.20 -4.30 29.26
N PRO A 320 15.64 -3.10 29.68
CA PRO A 320 16.60 -2.30 28.91
C PRO A 320 17.88 -3.05 28.53
N ALA A 321 18.39 -3.92 29.40
CA ALA A 321 19.59 -4.71 29.11
C ALA A 321 19.35 -5.76 28.02
N ILE A 322 18.14 -6.32 27.93
CA ILE A 322 17.77 -7.25 26.85
C ILE A 322 17.60 -6.51 25.53
N LEU A 323 17.02 -5.31 25.58
CA LEU A 323 16.86 -4.46 24.40
C LEU A 323 18.23 -4.06 23.82
N GLU A 324 19.12 -3.55 24.66
CA GLU A 324 20.47 -3.14 24.27
C GLU A 324 21.26 -4.30 23.65
N ASP A 325 21.31 -5.45 24.32
CA ASP A 325 22.02 -6.63 23.80
C ASP A 325 21.42 -7.15 22.47
N SER A 326 20.09 -7.13 22.31
CA SER A 326 19.43 -7.51 21.05
C SER A 326 19.80 -6.58 19.89
N LEU A 327 19.85 -5.26 20.15
CA LEU A 327 20.23 -4.25 19.16
C LEU A 327 21.71 -4.37 18.76
N GLU A 328 22.61 -4.55 19.73
CA GLU A 328 24.05 -4.73 19.48
C GLU A 328 24.35 -5.96 18.60
N ASN A 329 23.52 -7.00 18.68
CA ASN A 329 23.65 -8.21 17.87
C ASN A 329 22.90 -8.15 16.53
N GLY A 330 22.28 -7.01 16.21
CA GLY A 330 21.55 -6.79 14.95
C GLY A 330 20.26 -7.59 14.84
N GLU A 331 19.63 -7.92 15.98
CA GLU A 331 18.41 -8.74 16.04
C GLU A 331 17.14 -7.88 16.06
N GLY A 332 17.27 -6.56 16.29
CA GLY A 332 16.16 -5.62 16.39
C GLY A 332 15.53 -5.57 17.79
N THR A 333 14.43 -4.84 17.91
CA THR A 333 13.70 -4.70 19.17
C THR A 333 12.96 -5.99 19.51
N PRO A 334 13.17 -6.59 20.70
CA PRO A 334 12.47 -7.81 21.10
C PRO A 334 10.96 -7.67 21.02
N GLY A 335 10.34 -8.61 20.31
CA GLY A 335 8.90 -8.67 20.06
C GLY A 335 8.39 -10.10 20.11
N PRO A 336 7.08 -10.30 19.92
CA PRO A 336 6.43 -11.60 20.05
C PRO A 336 6.67 -12.54 18.85
N MET A 337 7.34 -12.07 17.79
CA MET A 337 7.61 -12.85 16.59
C MET A 337 9.06 -12.64 16.12
N LEU A 338 9.76 -13.73 15.87
CA LEU A 338 11.17 -13.78 15.45
C LEU A 338 11.29 -14.46 14.09
N SER A 339 11.80 -13.75 13.08
CA SER A 339 12.17 -14.35 11.79
C SER A 339 13.54 -15.00 11.86
N ILE A 340 13.63 -16.20 11.27
CA ILE A 340 14.88 -16.94 11.08
C ILE A 340 15.02 -17.28 9.60
N SER A 341 16.11 -16.82 9.00
CA SER A 341 16.41 -17.04 7.59
C SER A 341 17.72 -17.80 7.40
N ARG A 342 17.75 -18.68 6.40
CA ARG A 342 18.88 -19.53 5.95
C ARG A 342 19.18 -20.79 6.77
N LEU A 343 18.39 -21.10 7.81
CA LEU A 343 18.40 -22.42 8.48
C LEU A 343 17.38 -23.37 7.85
N ARG A 344 17.50 -24.69 8.04
CA ARG A 344 16.45 -25.67 7.67
C ARG A 344 15.44 -25.83 8.80
N GLN A 345 14.20 -26.19 8.46
CA GLN A 345 13.11 -26.36 9.44
C GLN A 345 13.50 -27.26 10.62
N ARG A 346 14.03 -28.45 10.34
CA ARG A 346 14.49 -29.39 11.37
C ARG A 346 15.53 -28.81 12.34
N GLU A 347 16.39 -27.91 11.86
CA GLU A 347 17.38 -27.25 12.71
C GLU A 347 16.69 -26.24 13.64
N VAL A 348 15.74 -25.48 13.11
CA VAL A 348 14.93 -24.53 13.88
C VAL A 348 14.10 -25.25 14.95
N GLU A 349 13.38 -26.31 14.58
CA GLU A 349 12.55 -27.11 15.49
C GLU A 349 13.36 -27.70 16.64
N LYS A 350 14.56 -28.24 16.35
CA LYS A 350 15.48 -28.72 17.39
C LYS A 350 15.82 -27.64 18.42
N HIS A 351 16.02 -26.41 17.98
CA HIS A 351 16.32 -25.29 18.89
C HIS A 351 15.09 -24.83 19.67
N ILE A 352 13.92 -24.83 19.04
CA ILE A 352 12.64 -24.57 19.71
C ILE A 352 12.42 -25.58 20.84
N GLU A 353 12.54 -26.89 20.55
CA GLU A 353 12.38 -27.96 21.54
C GLU A 353 13.34 -27.80 22.73
N ALA A 354 14.63 -27.59 22.44
CA ALA A 354 15.65 -27.41 23.48
C ALA A 354 15.38 -26.17 24.35
N THR A 355 14.88 -25.09 23.76
CA THR A 355 14.47 -23.89 24.50
C THR A 355 13.22 -24.17 25.34
N ASN A 356 12.20 -24.81 24.78
CA ASN A 356 10.94 -25.12 25.46
C ASN A 356 11.09 -26.10 26.63
N CYS A 357 12.09 -27.00 26.62
CA CYS A 357 12.39 -27.88 27.77
C CYS A 357 12.68 -27.12 29.07
N HIS A 358 13.05 -25.84 28.98
CA HIS A 358 13.36 -25.00 30.13
C HIS A 358 12.28 -23.95 30.43
N LEU A 359 11.20 -23.92 29.63
CA LEU A 359 10.14 -22.92 29.73
C LEU A 359 8.85 -23.55 30.26
N PRO A 360 8.10 -22.86 31.14
CA PRO A 360 6.75 -23.28 31.48
C PRO A 360 5.82 -23.17 30.27
N ALA A 361 4.68 -23.86 30.30
CA ALA A 361 3.75 -23.98 29.18
C ALA A 361 3.30 -22.62 28.60
N ASP A 362 3.04 -21.63 29.47
CA ASP A 362 2.62 -20.27 29.10
C ASP A 362 3.76 -19.41 28.50
N ARG A 363 4.99 -19.93 28.44
CA ARG A 363 6.16 -19.23 27.91
C ARG A 363 6.79 -19.95 26.73
N GLN A 364 6.23 -21.07 26.30
CA GLN A 364 6.75 -21.83 25.17
C GLN A 364 6.64 -21.05 23.86
N ILE A 365 7.60 -21.31 22.98
CA ILE A 365 7.68 -20.72 21.64
C ILE A 365 7.33 -21.78 20.61
N ALA A 366 6.74 -21.37 19.49
CA ALA A 366 6.29 -22.28 18.44
C ALA A 366 6.68 -21.78 17.05
N LEU A 367 6.87 -22.71 16.12
CA LEU A 367 6.99 -22.38 14.70
C LEU A 367 5.61 -21.97 14.19
N SER A 368 5.50 -20.74 13.70
CA SER A 368 4.22 -20.13 13.30
C SER A 368 4.10 -19.94 11.80
N LEU A 369 5.18 -19.56 11.12
CA LEU A 369 5.15 -19.37 9.66
C LEU A 369 6.28 -20.14 8.99
N ILE A 370 5.95 -20.82 7.89
CA ILE A 370 6.89 -21.46 6.98
C ILE A 370 6.83 -20.69 5.65
N ASN A 371 7.61 -19.62 5.56
CA ASN A 371 7.64 -18.74 4.39
C ASN A 371 8.43 -19.33 3.21
N GLY A 372 9.22 -20.37 3.48
CA GLY A 372 9.97 -21.10 2.47
C GLY A 372 10.85 -22.18 3.09
N PRO A 373 11.63 -22.90 2.27
CA PRO A 373 12.42 -24.04 2.74
C PRO A 373 13.50 -23.66 3.77
N ARG A 374 13.82 -22.36 3.88
CA ARG A 374 14.79 -21.79 4.82
C ARG A 374 14.39 -20.44 5.39
N SER A 375 13.09 -20.16 5.49
CA SER A 375 12.58 -18.89 6.01
C SER A 375 11.38 -19.17 6.90
N PHE A 376 11.51 -18.86 8.18
CA PHE A 376 10.56 -19.25 9.21
C PHE A 376 10.29 -18.09 10.16
N VAL A 377 9.11 -18.08 10.78
CA VAL A 377 8.80 -17.17 11.89
C VAL A 377 8.38 -18.00 13.09
N ILE A 378 8.96 -17.66 14.24
CA ILE A 378 8.73 -18.30 15.52
C ILE A 378 8.00 -17.29 16.39
N THR A 379 6.91 -17.72 17.02
CA THR A 379 6.08 -16.86 17.86
C THR A 379 6.17 -17.30 19.31
N GLY A 380 6.12 -16.33 20.22
CA GLY A 380 5.89 -16.55 21.64
C GLY A 380 6.27 -15.33 22.46
N HIS A 381 6.49 -15.51 23.77
CA HIS A 381 6.84 -14.39 24.62
C HIS A 381 8.20 -13.76 24.21
N PRO A 382 8.35 -12.41 24.16
CA PRO A 382 9.59 -11.76 23.70
C PRO A 382 10.85 -12.24 24.43
N GLN A 383 10.77 -12.44 25.75
CA GLN A 383 11.87 -12.96 26.55
C GLN A 383 12.26 -14.41 26.19
N SER A 384 11.29 -15.26 25.84
CA SER A 384 11.54 -16.64 25.43
C SER A 384 12.24 -16.67 24.06
N LEU A 385 11.79 -15.83 23.12
CA LEU A 385 12.40 -15.67 21.81
C LEU A 385 13.82 -15.07 21.89
N TYR A 386 14.04 -14.15 22.81
CA TYR A 386 15.39 -13.66 23.13
C TYR A 386 16.29 -14.81 23.64
N GLY A 387 15.78 -15.68 24.52
CA GLY A 387 16.49 -16.89 24.97
C GLY A 387 16.85 -17.84 23.82
N LEU A 388 15.98 -17.97 22.82
CA LEU A 388 16.28 -18.68 21.58
C LEU A 388 17.43 -18.00 20.81
N ASN A 389 17.40 -16.68 20.64
CA ASN A 389 18.50 -15.93 19.99
C ASN A 389 19.84 -16.16 20.68
N LEU A 390 19.90 -16.10 22.02
CA LEU A 390 21.14 -16.38 22.77
C LEU A 390 21.72 -17.76 22.45
N SER A 391 20.86 -18.76 22.23
CA SER A 391 21.29 -20.11 21.85
C SER A 391 21.76 -20.16 20.40
N LEU A 392 21.05 -19.49 19.49
CA LEU A 392 21.38 -19.43 18.06
C LEU A 392 22.67 -18.66 17.78
N ARG A 393 22.97 -17.58 18.52
CA ARG A 393 24.23 -16.81 18.40
C ARG A 393 25.48 -17.70 18.49
N LYS A 394 25.44 -18.73 19.35
CA LYS A 394 26.57 -19.66 19.55
C LYS A 394 26.90 -20.47 18.28
N LEU A 395 25.93 -20.65 17.39
CA LEU A 395 26.05 -21.41 16.15
C LEU A 395 26.34 -20.53 14.92
N LYS A 396 25.95 -19.26 15.01
CA LYS A 396 26.05 -18.27 13.93
C LYS A 396 27.52 -17.93 13.67
N ALA A 397 27.90 -17.91 12.40
CA ALA A 397 29.17 -17.33 11.97
C ALA A 397 29.14 -15.81 12.24
N SER A 398 30.24 -15.23 12.70
CA SER A 398 30.35 -13.77 12.81
C SER A 398 30.20 -13.11 11.44
N ALA A 399 29.63 -11.91 11.40
CA ALA A 399 29.47 -11.16 10.17
C ALA A 399 30.84 -10.96 9.49
N GLY A 400 30.93 -11.25 8.19
CA GLY A 400 32.17 -11.12 7.43
C GLY A 400 33.24 -12.19 7.68
N LEU A 401 32.95 -13.26 8.45
CA LEU A 401 33.90 -14.35 8.66
C LEU A 401 34.16 -15.11 7.34
N ASP A 402 35.37 -14.97 6.80
CA ASP A 402 35.82 -15.77 5.66
C ASP A 402 36.06 -17.22 6.09
N GLN A 403 35.25 -18.12 5.54
CA GLN A 403 35.33 -19.56 5.78
C GLN A 403 35.76 -20.32 4.51
N ASN A 404 36.27 -19.65 3.48
CA ASN A 404 36.68 -20.27 2.20
C ASN A 404 37.76 -21.34 2.39
N ARG A 405 38.65 -21.13 3.36
CA ARG A 405 39.72 -22.08 3.74
C ARG A 405 39.33 -23.08 4.82
N VAL A 406 38.09 -23.03 5.32
CA VAL A 406 37.56 -24.00 6.29
C VAL A 406 36.81 -25.11 5.55
N PRO A 407 37.09 -26.40 5.81
CA PRO A 407 36.33 -27.51 5.22
C PRO A 407 34.83 -27.35 5.44
N PHE A 408 34.02 -27.70 4.43
CA PHE A 408 32.57 -27.45 4.46
C PHE A 408 31.87 -27.95 5.73
N SER A 409 32.21 -29.14 6.22
CA SER A 409 31.63 -29.75 7.43
C SER A 409 32.02 -29.06 8.74
N GLN A 410 33.04 -28.20 8.73
CA GLN A 410 33.55 -27.47 9.89
C GLN A 410 33.18 -25.98 9.86
N ARG A 411 32.51 -25.51 8.79
CA ARG A 411 32.06 -24.12 8.69
C ARG A 411 30.92 -23.87 9.67
N LYS A 412 30.99 -22.73 10.36
CA LYS A 412 29.86 -22.17 11.10
C LYS A 412 28.72 -21.81 10.16
N LEU A 413 27.50 -21.93 10.66
CA LEU A 413 26.29 -21.67 9.90
C LEU A 413 26.13 -20.16 9.66
N GLN A 414 25.81 -19.79 8.42
CA GLN A 414 25.48 -18.41 8.07
C GLN A 414 23.96 -18.28 7.96
N PHE A 415 23.36 -17.68 8.98
CA PHE A 415 21.93 -17.42 9.05
C PHE A 415 21.66 -16.10 9.77
N SER A 416 20.45 -15.58 9.62
CA SER A 416 20.01 -14.34 10.26
C SER A 416 18.78 -14.57 11.11
N THR A 417 18.71 -13.84 12.21
CA THR A 417 17.58 -13.79 13.12
C THR A 417 17.21 -12.32 13.31
N ARG A 418 15.92 -11.98 13.22
CA ARG A 418 15.43 -10.61 13.41
C ARG A 418 14.02 -10.62 13.97
N PHE A 419 13.77 -9.84 15.01
CA PHE A 419 12.42 -9.61 15.52
C PHE A 419 11.60 -8.82 14.51
N LEU A 420 10.34 -9.23 14.33
CA LEU A 420 9.41 -8.52 13.46
C LEU A 420 8.83 -7.31 14.20
N PRO A 421 8.66 -6.16 13.52
CA PRO A 421 8.05 -4.96 14.09
C PRO A 421 6.52 -5.14 14.18
N ILE A 422 6.08 -5.99 15.10
CA ILE A 422 4.68 -6.34 15.33
C ILE A 422 4.43 -6.54 16.83
N THR A 423 3.24 -6.21 17.31
CA THR A 423 2.96 -6.16 18.75
C THR A 423 2.14 -7.32 19.30
N ALA A 424 1.65 -8.23 18.43
CA ALA A 424 0.89 -9.41 18.83
C ALA A 424 1.49 -10.73 18.26
N PRO A 425 1.39 -11.83 19.02
CA PRO A 425 1.88 -13.15 18.64
C PRO A 425 0.91 -13.87 17.68
N PHE A 426 0.77 -13.40 16.44
CA PHE A 426 -0.10 -14.07 15.46
C PHE A 426 0.31 -15.52 15.18
N HIS A 427 -0.66 -16.32 14.74
CA HIS A 427 -0.47 -17.74 14.42
C HIS A 427 0.00 -18.55 15.64
N SER A 428 -0.60 -18.31 16.80
CA SER A 428 -0.22 -18.99 18.05
C SER A 428 -1.35 -19.13 19.05
N GLU A 429 -1.19 -20.10 19.97
CA GLU A 429 -2.10 -20.36 21.09
C GLU A 429 -2.24 -19.17 22.05
N TYR A 430 -1.30 -18.22 22.06
CA TYR A 430 -1.41 -16.99 22.84
C TYR A 430 -2.64 -16.16 22.48
N LEU A 431 -3.18 -16.35 21.27
CA LEU A 431 -4.36 -15.66 20.79
C LEU A 431 -5.62 -16.53 20.77
N ALA A 432 -5.62 -17.73 21.35
CA ALA A 432 -6.75 -18.68 21.24
C ALA A 432 -8.10 -18.12 21.71
N ALA A 433 -8.10 -17.12 22.62
CA ALA A 433 -9.31 -16.46 23.10
C ALA A 433 -9.78 -15.26 22.24
N ALA A 434 -8.96 -14.78 21.31
CA ALA A 434 -9.25 -13.59 20.50
C ALA A 434 -10.29 -13.83 19.39
N PRO A 435 -10.29 -14.95 18.64
CA PRO A 435 -11.19 -15.16 17.49
C PRO A 435 -12.66 -14.97 17.80
N ASP A 436 -13.18 -15.55 18.89
CA ASP A 436 -14.60 -15.44 19.22
C ASP A 436 -15.02 -14.00 19.55
N ALA A 437 -14.13 -13.23 20.19
CA ALA A 437 -14.39 -11.82 20.48
C ALA A 437 -14.31 -10.96 19.21
N ALA A 438 -13.33 -11.24 18.35
CA ALA A 438 -13.21 -10.59 17.04
C ALA A 438 -14.45 -10.84 16.17
N MET A 439 -14.93 -12.08 16.12
CA MET A 439 -16.12 -12.47 15.36
C MET A 439 -17.38 -11.75 15.84
N ARG A 440 -17.63 -11.69 17.15
CA ARG A 440 -18.78 -10.93 17.68
C ARG A 440 -18.75 -9.47 17.23
N PHE A 441 -17.60 -8.82 17.34
CA PHE A 441 -17.44 -7.42 16.93
C PHE A 441 -17.62 -7.26 15.41
N ILE A 442 -17.14 -8.21 14.60
CA ILE A 442 -17.33 -8.24 13.14
C ILE A 442 -18.81 -8.36 12.78
N GLU A 443 -19.53 -9.28 13.42
CA GLU A 443 -20.96 -9.52 13.17
C GLU A 443 -21.82 -8.33 13.58
N GLU A 444 -21.58 -7.76 14.76
CA GLU A 444 -22.28 -6.58 15.28
C GLU A 444 -22.13 -5.35 14.36
N ASN A 445 -21.02 -5.25 13.64
CA ASN A 445 -20.74 -4.16 12.71
C ASN A 445 -21.03 -4.52 11.24
N GLY A 446 -21.52 -5.73 10.95
CA GLY A 446 -21.88 -6.17 9.59
C GLY A 446 -20.67 -6.36 8.65
N TRP A 447 -19.49 -6.66 9.20
CA TRP A 447 -18.23 -6.80 8.45
C TRP A 447 -17.95 -8.22 7.95
N THR A 448 -18.99 -9.04 7.81
CA THR A 448 -18.87 -10.42 7.34
C THR A 448 -18.67 -10.49 5.83
N LEU A 449 -17.78 -11.40 5.42
CA LEU A 449 -17.47 -11.78 4.04
C LEU A 449 -18.00 -13.19 3.75
N SER A 450 -18.54 -13.39 2.55
CA SER A 450 -19.20 -14.64 2.14
C SER A 450 -18.39 -15.38 1.09
N ALA A 451 -18.25 -16.70 1.23
CA ALA A 451 -17.66 -17.56 0.21
C ALA A 451 -18.47 -17.57 -1.10
N ALA A 452 -19.79 -17.33 -1.02
CA ALA A 452 -20.67 -17.27 -2.19
C ALA A 452 -20.37 -16.07 -3.10
N ASP A 453 -19.68 -15.05 -2.59
CA ASP A 453 -19.30 -13.86 -3.37
C ASP A 453 -18.01 -14.08 -4.17
N LEU A 454 -17.25 -15.15 -3.89
CA LEU A 454 -15.96 -15.42 -4.54
C LEU A 454 -16.14 -15.80 -6.01
N ARG A 455 -15.55 -15.01 -6.91
CA ARG A 455 -15.66 -15.19 -8.38
C ARG A 455 -14.45 -15.87 -9.00
N ILE A 456 -13.31 -15.81 -8.32
CA ILE A 456 -12.08 -16.55 -8.64
C ILE A 456 -11.64 -17.34 -7.39
N GLU A 457 -10.77 -18.32 -7.56
CA GLU A 457 -10.29 -19.09 -6.41
C GLU A 457 -9.49 -18.23 -5.43
N VAL A 458 -9.68 -18.47 -4.14
CA VAL A 458 -8.82 -17.95 -3.09
C VAL A 458 -8.16 -19.12 -2.40
N ARG A 459 -6.83 -19.17 -2.44
CA ARG A 459 -6.03 -20.26 -1.87
C ARG A 459 -5.71 -19.96 -0.42
N ALA A 460 -6.14 -20.82 0.49
CA ALA A 460 -5.87 -20.71 1.91
C ALA A 460 -4.37 -20.84 2.22
N GLY A 461 -3.87 -20.09 3.20
CA GLY A 461 -2.44 -20.05 3.55
C GLY A 461 -1.92 -21.30 4.26
N ASP A 462 -2.80 -22.09 4.89
CA ASP A 462 -2.47 -23.27 5.69
C ASP A 462 -2.32 -24.55 4.85
N ASN A 463 -3.20 -24.76 3.87
CA ASN A 463 -3.27 -26.00 3.09
C ASN A 463 -3.41 -25.81 1.58
N GLY A 464 -3.52 -24.57 1.09
CA GLY A 464 -3.70 -24.26 -0.34
C GLY A 464 -5.04 -24.66 -0.93
N ALA A 465 -6.02 -25.05 -0.12
CA ALA A 465 -7.37 -25.36 -0.57
C ALA A 465 -8.08 -24.09 -1.07
N ASN A 466 -9.04 -24.27 -1.98
CA ASN A 466 -9.89 -23.18 -2.42
C ASN A 466 -10.94 -22.86 -1.34
N MET A 467 -10.98 -21.61 -0.89
CA MET A 467 -11.86 -21.14 0.17
C MET A 467 -13.33 -20.95 -0.26
N ALA A 468 -13.66 -21.11 -1.55
CA ALA A 468 -15.04 -21.05 -2.04
C ALA A 468 -15.97 -22.12 -1.44
N GLY A 469 -15.43 -23.19 -0.85
CA GLY A 469 -16.20 -24.22 -0.14
C GLY A 469 -16.43 -23.95 1.34
N GLU A 470 -15.88 -22.87 1.90
CA GLU A 470 -15.97 -22.57 3.33
C GLU A 470 -17.38 -22.14 3.73
N LYS A 471 -17.94 -22.78 4.75
CA LYS A 471 -19.28 -22.45 5.26
C LYS A 471 -19.33 -21.09 5.93
N ASP A 472 -18.29 -20.78 6.70
CA ASP A 472 -18.09 -19.50 7.34
C ASP A 472 -16.71 -18.97 6.96
N LEU A 473 -16.66 -18.26 5.83
CA LEU A 473 -15.43 -17.68 5.31
C LEU A 473 -14.84 -16.67 6.30
N THR A 474 -15.68 -15.88 6.97
CA THR A 474 -15.22 -14.85 7.90
C THR A 474 -14.52 -15.49 9.10
N ARG A 475 -15.12 -16.53 9.69
CA ARG A 475 -14.49 -17.30 10.75
C ARG A 475 -13.19 -17.92 10.29
N LYS A 476 -13.17 -18.54 9.10
CA LYS A 476 -11.93 -19.10 8.53
C LYS A 476 -10.84 -18.05 8.43
N LEU A 477 -11.14 -16.82 7.99
CA LEU A 477 -10.18 -15.72 7.89
C LEU A 477 -9.66 -15.23 9.25
N VAL A 478 -10.49 -15.26 10.29
CA VAL A 478 -10.10 -14.86 11.66
C VAL A 478 -9.22 -15.94 12.33
N ASP A 479 -9.50 -17.21 12.05
CA ASP A 479 -8.73 -18.34 12.58
C ASP A 479 -7.43 -18.60 11.79
N SER A 480 -7.32 -18.08 10.56
CA SER A 480 -6.14 -18.19 9.68
C SER A 480 -5.06 -17.20 10.06
#